data_AF-A0A7V9EHR5-F1
#
_entry.id   AF-A0A7V9EHR5-F1
#
_cell.length_a   1.000
_cell.length_b   1.000
_cell.length_c   1.000
_cell.angle_alpha   90.00
_cell.angle_beta   90.00
_cell.angle_gamma   90.00
#
_symmetry.space_group_name_H-M   'P 1'
#
loop_
_entity.id
_entity.type
_entity.pdbx_description
1 polymer ?
#
loop_
_entity_poly.entity_id
_entity_poly.type
_entity_poly.pdbx_seq_one_letter_code
_entity_poly.pdbx_strand_id
1 'polypeptide(L)' 'MIFTQFVDDALGCASYLVGDESTGQAVVVDPAYAIEQYLEEAERRDVRLVRVLETHTHA' A
#
# COMPACT_ATOMS: atom_id res chain seq x y z
N MET A 1 11.09 -5.46 8.00
CA MET A 1 10.80 -4.38 7.02
C MET A 1 9.92 -4.97 5.96
N ILE A 2 8.74 -4.37 5.73
CA ILE A 2 7.78 -4.81 4.73
C ILE A 2 7.90 -3.89 3.51
N PHE A 3 8.01 -4.50 2.34
CA PHE A 3 7.92 -3.84 1.06
C PHE A 3 7.12 -4.74 0.12
N THR A 4 6.02 -4.25 -0.43
CA THR A 4 5.18 -4.98 -1.38
C THR A 4 4.71 -4.03 -2.46
N GLN A 5 4.91 -4.43 -3.72
CA GLN A 5 4.45 -3.71 -4.89
C GLN A 5 3.16 -4.36 -5.40
N PHE A 6 2.20 -3.53 -5.77
CA PHE A 6 0.98 -3.93 -6.45
C PHE A 6 0.96 -3.24 -7.81
N VAL A 7 0.73 -4.00 -8.88
CA VAL A 7 0.70 -3.50 -10.25
C VAL A 7 -0.71 -3.71 -10.78
N ASP A 8 -1.33 -2.63 -11.25
CA ASP A 8 -2.53 -2.70 -12.06
C ASP A 8 -2.10 -2.80 -13.53
N ASP A 9 -2.13 -4.03 -14.07
CA ASP A 9 -1.70 -4.30 -15.44
C ASP A 9 -2.59 -3.63 -16.50
N ALA A 10 -3.83 -3.25 -16.16
CA ALA A 10 -4.75 -2.59 -17.09
C ALA A 10 -4.46 -1.08 -17.20
N LEU A 11 -4.06 -0.45 -16.10
CA LEU A 11 -3.74 0.98 -16.03
C LEU A 11 -2.24 1.26 -16.17
N GLY A 12 -1.37 0.26 -15.98
CA GLY A 12 0.08 0.43 -15.91
C GLY A 12 0.53 1.18 -14.65
N CYS A 13 -0.32 1.26 -13.64
CA CYS A 13 -0.05 1.97 -12.39
C CYS A 13 0.56 1.02 -11.36
N ALA A 14 1.51 1.52 -10.58
CA ALA A 14 2.11 0.79 -9.48
C ALA A 14 1.85 1.52 -8.16
N SER A 15 1.56 0.75 -7.13
CA SER A 15 1.35 1.22 -5.76
C SER A 15 2.14 0.35 -4.80
N TYR A 16 2.37 0.85 -3.57
CA TYR A 16 3.29 0.20 -2.65
C TYR A 16 2.76 0.19 -1.22
N LEU A 17 2.91 -0.93 -0.53
CA LEU A 17 2.78 -1.01 0.92
C LEU A 17 4.19 -1.08 1.52
N VAL A 18 4.51 -0.12 2.39
CA VAL A 18 5.78 -0.03 3.10
C VAL A 18 5.52 0.00 4.59
N GLY A 19 6.17 -0.87 5.36
CA GLY A 19 5.90 -1.01 6.78
C GLY A 19 7.06 -1.54 7.62
N ASP A 20 6.88 -1.43 8.92
CA ASP A 20 7.80 -1.92 9.94
C ASP A 20 7.08 -2.91 10.87
N GLU A 21 7.50 -4.17 10.80
CA GLU A 21 6.97 -5.27 11.61
C GLU A 21 7.17 -5.04 13.11
N SER A 22 8.23 -4.32 13.52
CA SER A 22 8.52 -4.11 14.93
C SER A 22 7.53 -3.15 15.61
N THR A 23 6.97 -2.20 14.84
CA THR A 23 5.99 -1.23 15.33
C THR A 23 4.56 -1.57 14.94
N GLY A 24 4.37 -2.53 14.02
CA GLY A 24 3.06 -2.90 13.48
C GLY A 24 2.43 -1.80 12.62
N GLN A 25 3.23 -0.93 12.02
CA GLN A 25 2.75 0.21 11.23
C GLN A 25 3.17 0.12 9.78
N ALA A 26 2.27 0.52 8.88
CA ALA A 26 2.53 0.61 7.46
C ALA A 26 1.85 1.82 6.82
N VAL A 27 2.34 2.21 5.65
CA VAL A 27 1.76 3.24 4.78
C VAL A 27 1.56 2.67 3.39
N VAL A 28 0.59 3.23 2.66
CA VAL A 28 0.40 2.94 1.23
C VAL A 28 0.83 4.17 0.42
N VAL A 29 1.57 3.94 -0.66
CA VAL A 29 1.98 4.94 -1.64
C VAL A 29 1.20 4.74 -2.93
N ASP A 30 0.59 5.81 -3.44
CA ASP A 30 -0.22 5.86 -4.65
C ASP A 30 -1.30 4.76 -4.74
N PRO A 31 -2.20 4.62 -3.75
CA PRO A 31 -3.21 3.57 -3.77
C PRO A 31 -4.13 3.66 -4.99
N ALA A 32 -4.48 2.50 -5.53
CA ALA A 32 -5.58 2.36 -6.48
C ALA A 32 -6.93 2.70 -5.81
N TYR A 33 -7.94 2.96 -6.63
CA TYR A 33 -9.30 3.22 -6.15
C TYR A 33 -9.89 2.01 -5.41
N ALA A 34 -9.63 0.79 -5.91
CA ALA A 34 -9.95 -0.46 -5.22
C ALA A 34 -8.84 -0.78 -4.20
N ILE A 35 -9.17 -0.64 -2.92
CA ILE A 35 -8.19 -0.65 -1.81
C ILE A 35 -8.07 -2.01 -1.11
N GLU A 36 -8.90 -2.97 -1.46
CA GLU A 36 -9.06 -4.25 -0.76
C GLU A 36 -7.72 -5.00 -0.64
N GLN A 37 -6.94 -5.01 -1.72
CA GLN A 37 -5.61 -5.63 -1.76
C GLN A 37 -4.64 -5.10 -0.69
N TYR A 38 -4.74 -3.81 -0.33
CA TYR A 38 -3.88 -3.23 0.69
C TYR A 38 -4.33 -3.60 2.10
N LEU A 39 -5.66 -3.66 2.31
CA LEU A 39 -6.24 -4.07 3.59
C LEU A 39 -5.93 -5.53 3.87
N GLU A 40 -6.10 -6.40 2.87
CA GLU A 40 -5.80 -7.83 2.96
C GLU A 40 -4.30 -8.06 3.22
N GLU A 41 -3.42 -7.35 2.52
CA GLU A 41 -1.97 -7.49 2.75
C GLU A 41 -1.56 -6.95 4.12
N ALA A 42 -2.17 -5.84 4.58
CA ALA A 42 -1.91 -5.30 5.92
C ALA A 42 -2.36 -6.28 7.02
N GLU A 43 -3.53 -6.89 6.88
CA GLU A 43 -4.04 -7.93 7.78
C GLU A 43 -3.12 -9.17 7.77
N ARG A 44 -2.73 -9.65 6.59
CA ARG A 44 -1.83 -10.80 6.43
C ARG A 44 -0.46 -10.58 7.09
N ARG A 45 0.01 -9.33 7.14
CA ARG A 45 1.29 -8.93 7.71
C ARG A 45 1.20 -8.47 9.17
N ASP A 46 0.01 -8.47 9.76
CA ASP A 46 -0.27 -7.96 11.10
C ASP A 46 0.23 -6.51 11.31
N VAL A 47 -0.05 -5.65 10.32
CA VAL A 47 0.27 -4.21 10.39
C VAL A 47 -0.96 -3.35 10.20
N ARG A 48 -0.97 -2.20 10.87
CA ARG A 48 -2.00 -1.17 10.72
C ARG A 48 -1.56 -0.15 9.69
N LEU A 49 -2.40 0.11 8.69
CA LEU A 49 -2.22 1.25 7.78
C LEU A 49 -2.47 2.56 8.54
N VAL A 50 -1.46 3.43 8.62
CA VAL A 50 -1.54 4.67 9.40
C VAL A 50 -1.63 5.92 8.53
N ARG A 51 -1.15 5.87 7.29
CA ARG A 51 -1.14 6.99 6.34
C ARG A 51 -1.20 6.49 4.90
N VAL A 52 -1.64 7.40 4.03
CA VAL A 52 -1.53 7.30 2.58
C VAL A 52 -0.61 8.43 2.10
N LEU A 53 0.24 8.12 1.13
CA LEU A 53 1.13 9.08 0.48
C LEU A 53 0.81 9.08 -1.02
N GLU A 54 0.42 10.24 -1.53
CA GLU A 54 0.29 10.48 -2.97
C GLU A 54 1.57 11.17 -3.46
N THR A 55 2.17 10.65 -4.52
CA THR A 55 3.35 11.25 -5.14
C THR A 55 3.02 12.53 -5.89
N HIS A 56 1.80 12.60 -6.44
CA HIS A 56 1.26 13.74 -7.16
C HIS A 56 -0.27 13.64 -7.22
N THR A 57 -0.93 14.63 -7.82
CA THR A 57 -2.34 14.50 -8.19
C THR A 57 -2.43 13.75 -9.51
N HIS A 58 -2.93 12.51 -9.49
CA HIS A 58 -3.13 11.69 -10.69
C HIS A 58 -4.12 12.33 -11.65
N ALA A 59 -3.96 12.05 -12.96
CA ALA A 59 -4.72 12.67 -14.05
C ALA A 59 -6.05 11.96 -14.36
#